data_AF-A0A1H6D313-F1
#
_entry.id   AF-A0A1H6D313-F1
#
_cell.length_a   1.000
_cell.length_b   1.000
_cell.length_c   1.000
_cell.angle_alpha   90.00
_cell.angle_beta   90.00
_cell.angle_gamma   90.00
#
_symmetry.space_group_name_H-M   'P 1'
#
loop_
_entity.id
_entity.type
_entity.pdbx_description
1 polymer ?
#
loop_
_entity_poly.entity_id
_entity_poly.type
_entity_poly.pdbx_seq_one_letter_code
_entity_poly.pdbx_strand_id
1 'polypeptide(L)'
;MSFHLRHATHACMALAIVFGLGAEVKAEDADLLDLVKECDILAAHPSDPKRMAEGVSDDRIVPRLAVRACEQAIKEDSKDPRFSFQLGRALLAAGKKTEAATEFRKSAQAGHAAGWAYLGDALQFGHGQPIDYEKAREAYGKARDGGFERAAELVSQLNFLPDMYAIGIMAQLYSRDFSAIATIARESNRKWLTRAYVFSLVQKLVGECDEVIAPTRIVALYTFRYGGGWSGETDAQTSVGIFSAVGEHDARLFLKRHGCDGVIAKHVFSSIDSFLAEFKET
;
A
#
# COMPACT_ATOMS: atom_id res chain seq x y z
N MET A 1 -100.54 -52.26 -3.89
CA MET A 1 -100.76 -51.45 -2.66
C MET A 1 -99.57 -50.50 -2.58
N SER A 2 -99.62 -49.29 -3.15
CA SER A 2 -100.46 -48.12 -2.82
C SER A 2 -99.80 -47.23 -1.76
N PHE A 3 -99.40 -46.02 -2.21
CA PHE A 3 -99.43 -44.71 -1.52
C PHE A 3 -98.58 -44.52 -0.22
N HIS A 4 -98.02 -43.34 0.14
CA HIS A 4 -98.31 -41.92 -0.14
C HIS A 4 -97.08 -41.00 0.06
N LEU A 5 -97.12 -39.83 -0.61
CA LEU A 5 -96.29 -38.62 -0.46
C LEU A 5 -96.40 -37.88 0.90
N ARG A 6 -95.39 -37.06 1.25
CA ARG A 6 -95.41 -35.56 1.42
C ARG A 6 -94.19 -35.06 2.25
N HIS A 7 -93.30 -34.25 1.67
CA HIS A 7 -93.12 -32.78 1.82
C HIS A 7 -92.65 -32.26 3.21
N ALA A 8 -91.47 -31.62 3.27
CA ALA A 8 -91.31 -30.21 3.65
C ALA A 8 -89.84 -29.74 3.56
N THR A 9 -89.68 -28.61 2.89
CA THR A 9 -88.54 -27.68 2.83
C THR A 9 -87.98 -27.29 4.20
N HIS A 10 -86.67 -27.01 4.33
CA HIS A 10 -86.12 -25.86 5.07
C HIS A 10 -84.70 -25.54 4.55
N ALA A 11 -84.50 -24.27 4.21
CA ALA A 11 -83.24 -23.69 3.78
C ALA A 11 -82.22 -23.65 4.94
N CYS A 12 -80.93 -23.85 4.63
CA CYS A 12 -79.85 -23.41 5.51
C CYS A 12 -78.67 -22.89 4.70
N MET A 13 -78.62 -21.56 4.63
CA MET A 13 -77.45 -20.69 4.79
C MET A 13 -76.14 -21.09 4.09
N ALA A 14 -75.78 -20.30 3.08
CA ALA A 14 -74.46 -20.23 2.51
C ALA A 14 -73.41 -19.88 3.58
N LEU A 15 -72.45 -20.77 3.80
CA LEU A 15 -71.23 -20.46 4.54
C LEU A 15 -70.17 -20.03 3.50
N ALA A 16 -70.03 -18.71 3.32
CA ALA A 16 -68.90 -18.14 2.61
C ALA A 16 -67.64 -18.34 3.48
N ILE A 17 -66.82 -19.32 3.11
CA ILE A 17 -65.47 -19.46 3.67
C ILE A 17 -64.64 -18.32 3.10
N VAL A 18 -64.40 -17.32 3.94
CA VAL A 18 -63.41 -16.27 3.70
C VAL A 18 -62.04 -16.95 3.66
N PHE A 19 -61.47 -17.09 2.45
CA PHE A 19 -60.04 -17.33 2.26
C PHE A 19 -59.29 -16.08 2.74
N GLY A 20 -58.93 -16.09 4.03
CA GLY A 20 -58.10 -15.08 4.66
C GLY A 20 -56.75 -15.68 5.04
N LEU A 21 -55.70 -14.95 4.67
CA LEU A 21 -54.28 -15.13 5.03
C LEU A 21 -53.48 -16.08 4.13
N GLY A 22 -53.29 -15.64 2.87
CA GLY A 22 -51.96 -15.74 2.29
C GLY A 22 -51.02 -14.90 3.14
N ALA A 23 -50.22 -15.57 3.97
CA ALA A 23 -49.08 -14.91 4.60
C ALA A 23 -48.10 -14.54 3.50
N GLU A 24 -47.98 -13.24 3.21
CA GLU A 24 -46.82 -12.71 2.49
C GLU A 24 -45.59 -13.00 3.34
N VAL A 25 -44.78 -13.96 2.89
CA VAL A 25 -43.46 -14.23 3.48
C VAL A 25 -42.59 -13.01 3.21
N LYS A 26 -42.26 -12.27 4.26
CA LYS A 26 -41.33 -11.12 4.20
C LYS A 26 -39.94 -11.61 3.79
N ALA A 27 -39.33 -10.88 2.87
CA ALA A 27 -37.98 -11.11 2.34
C ALA A 27 -36.88 -10.75 3.36
N GLU A 28 -36.92 -11.30 4.58
CA GLU A 28 -36.02 -10.89 5.66
C GLU A 28 -35.20 -12.04 6.29
N ASP A 29 -35.23 -13.25 5.72
CA ASP A 29 -34.40 -14.38 6.16
C ASP A 29 -33.65 -15.02 4.97
N ALA A 30 -32.80 -14.25 4.28
CA ALA A 30 -31.77 -14.89 3.46
C ALA A 30 -30.74 -15.52 4.41
N ASP A 31 -30.47 -16.83 4.29
CA ASP A 31 -29.46 -17.50 5.10
C ASP A 31 -28.13 -16.76 4.93
N LEU A 32 -27.44 -16.45 6.03
CA LEU A 32 -26.12 -15.82 5.99
C LEU A 32 -25.15 -16.63 5.11
N LEU A 33 -25.35 -17.95 5.03
CA LEU A 33 -24.61 -18.86 4.16
C LEU A 33 -24.88 -18.60 2.67
N ASP A 34 -26.09 -18.17 2.28
CA ASP A 34 -26.43 -17.86 0.89
C ASP A 34 -25.74 -16.58 0.38
N LEU A 35 -25.27 -15.73 1.30
CA LEU A 35 -24.50 -14.52 1.01
C LEU A 35 -23.02 -14.83 0.73
N VAL A 36 -22.51 -15.96 1.22
CA VAL A 36 -21.14 -16.42 0.94
C VAL A 36 -21.11 -17.02 -0.47
N LYS A 37 -20.33 -16.43 -1.37
CA LYS A 37 -20.18 -16.94 -2.73
C LYS A 37 -18.89 -17.77 -2.85
N GLU A 38 -18.81 -18.63 -3.86
CA GLU A 38 -17.59 -19.41 -4.13
C GLU A 38 -16.37 -18.48 -4.35
N CYS A 39 -16.60 -17.28 -4.89
CA CYS A 39 -15.57 -16.24 -5.00
C CYS A 39 -14.96 -15.88 -3.63
N ASP A 40 -15.77 -15.81 -2.57
CA ASP A 40 -15.29 -15.50 -1.22
C ASP A 40 -14.35 -16.57 -0.71
N ILE A 41 -14.71 -17.84 -0.89
CA ILE A 41 -13.91 -18.98 -0.45
C ILE A 41 -12.56 -19.04 -1.17
N LEU A 42 -12.54 -18.64 -2.45
CA LEU A 42 -11.36 -18.80 -3.30
C LEU A 42 -10.46 -17.55 -3.35
N ALA A 43 -10.99 -16.37 -2.99
CA ALA A 43 -10.31 -15.11 -3.24
C ALA A 43 -10.57 -14.02 -2.19
N ALA A 44 -11.18 -14.29 -1.03
CA ALA A 44 -11.20 -13.34 0.08
C ALA A 44 -9.78 -13.05 0.58
N HIS A 45 -9.47 -11.79 0.90
CA HIS A 45 -8.16 -11.42 1.46
C HIS A 45 -8.20 -11.52 3.00
N PRO A 46 -7.17 -12.09 3.67
CA PRO A 46 -7.15 -12.26 5.13
C PRO A 46 -7.36 -10.96 5.92
N SER A 47 -6.79 -9.84 5.44
CA SER A 47 -6.92 -8.52 6.07
C SER A 47 -8.11 -7.70 5.56
N ASP A 48 -8.96 -8.24 4.67
CA ASP A 48 -10.17 -7.51 4.26
C ASP A 48 -11.22 -7.62 5.37
N PRO A 49 -11.61 -6.50 6.02
CA PRO A 49 -12.60 -6.53 7.09
C PRO A 49 -14.01 -6.90 6.58
N LYS A 50 -14.28 -6.80 5.28
CA LYS A 50 -15.57 -7.17 4.66
C LYS A 50 -15.58 -8.58 4.04
N ARG A 51 -14.57 -9.41 4.30
CA ARG A 51 -14.57 -10.81 3.84
C ARG A 51 -15.75 -11.58 4.45
N MET A 52 -16.33 -12.50 3.69
CA MET A 52 -17.43 -13.38 4.14
C MET A 52 -17.01 -14.85 4.27
N ALA A 53 -15.75 -15.16 4.00
CA ALA A 53 -15.15 -16.47 4.20
C ALA A 53 -13.74 -16.31 4.78
N GLU A 54 -13.11 -17.44 5.13
CA GLU A 54 -11.70 -17.46 5.50
C GLU A 54 -10.85 -16.88 4.36
N GLY A 55 -9.85 -16.07 4.71
CA GLY A 55 -9.01 -15.41 3.73
C GLY A 55 -8.00 -16.36 3.09
N VAL A 56 -7.82 -16.25 1.78
CA VAL A 56 -6.78 -16.93 1.02
C VAL A 56 -5.63 -15.95 0.81
N SER A 57 -4.39 -16.29 1.20
CA SER A 57 -3.21 -15.44 0.90
C SER A 57 -2.93 -15.39 -0.61
N ASP A 58 -2.31 -14.31 -1.09
CA ASP A 58 -2.11 -14.09 -2.54
C ASP A 58 -1.37 -15.24 -3.24
N ASP A 59 -0.40 -15.86 -2.56
CA ASP A 59 0.39 -17.00 -3.05
C ASP A 59 -0.39 -18.33 -3.10
N ARG A 60 -1.54 -18.39 -2.42
CA ARG A 60 -2.38 -19.59 -2.30
C ARG A 60 -3.60 -19.57 -3.24
N ILE A 61 -3.85 -18.47 -3.94
CA ILE A 61 -4.97 -18.36 -4.87
C ILE A 61 -4.79 -19.34 -6.03
N VAL A 62 -5.80 -20.17 -6.29
CA VAL A 62 -5.88 -21.01 -7.50
C VAL A 62 -6.52 -20.19 -8.63
N PRO A 63 -5.74 -19.61 -9.56
CA PRO A 63 -6.23 -18.46 -10.33
C PRO A 63 -7.41 -18.80 -11.24
N ARG A 64 -7.36 -19.94 -11.95
CA ARG A 64 -8.42 -20.35 -12.88
C ARG A 64 -9.76 -20.66 -12.19
N LEU A 65 -9.73 -21.13 -10.94
CA LEU A 65 -10.95 -21.40 -10.18
C LEU A 65 -11.52 -20.10 -9.63
N ALA A 66 -10.67 -19.30 -8.98
CA ALA A 66 -11.04 -18.02 -8.40
C ALA A 66 -11.61 -17.04 -9.44
N VAL A 67 -10.96 -16.89 -10.60
CA VAL A 67 -11.46 -16.02 -11.69
C VAL A 67 -12.87 -16.42 -12.12
N ARG A 68 -13.12 -17.72 -12.36
CA ARG A 68 -14.44 -18.19 -12.78
C ARG A 68 -15.50 -17.96 -11.72
N ALA A 69 -15.19 -18.27 -10.47
CA ALA A 69 -16.12 -18.07 -9.35
C ALA A 69 -16.48 -16.59 -9.17
N CYS A 70 -15.49 -15.69 -9.27
CA CYS A 70 -15.71 -14.26 -9.11
C CYS A 70 -16.42 -13.61 -10.31
N GLU A 71 -16.11 -14.03 -11.53
CA GLU A 71 -16.90 -13.63 -12.70
C GLU A 71 -18.36 -14.08 -12.59
N GLN A 72 -18.61 -15.28 -12.08
CA GLN A 72 -19.97 -15.78 -11.85
C GLN A 72 -20.70 -14.96 -10.78
N ALA A 73 -20.06 -14.67 -9.65
CA ALA A 73 -20.64 -13.85 -8.58
C ALA A 73 -21.03 -12.44 -9.07
N ILE A 74 -20.22 -11.84 -9.94
CA ILE A 74 -20.53 -10.54 -10.56
C ILE A 74 -21.68 -10.66 -11.57
N LYS A 75 -21.73 -11.74 -12.37
CA LYS A 75 -22.80 -11.99 -13.34
C LYS A 75 -24.17 -12.23 -12.70
N GLU A 76 -24.20 -12.79 -11.50
CA GLU A 76 -25.40 -12.94 -10.68
C GLU A 76 -25.91 -11.60 -10.10
N ASP A 77 -25.49 -10.47 -10.70
CA ASP A 77 -25.78 -9.07 -10.37
C ASP A 77 -25.48 -8.69 -8.92
N SER A 78 -24.44 -9.30 -8.34
CA SER A 78 -23.93 -8.76 -7.09
C SER A 78 -23.21 -7.44 -7.33
N LYS A 79 -23.83 -6.36 -6.83
CA LYS A 79 -23.26 -5.00 -6.85
C LYS A 79 -22.26 -4.77 -5.72
N ASP A 80 -21.90 -5.82 -4.96
CA ASP A 80 -20.92 -5.72 -3.88
C ASP A 80 -19.52 -5.49 -4.49
N PRO A 81 -18.89 -4.32 -4.23
CA PRO A 81 -17.58 -3.99 -4.80
C PRO A 81 -16.47 -4.95 -4.36
N ARG A 82 -16.70 -5.74 -3.31
CA ARG A 82 -15.80 -6.80 -2.86
C ARG A 82 -15.52 -7.83 -3.95
N PHE A 83 -16.50 -8.21 -4.77
CA PHE A 83 -16.28 -9.22 -5.82
C PHE A 83 -15.37 -8.71 -6.93
N SER A 84 -15.46 -7.43 -7.29
CA SER A 84 -14.49 -6.81 -8.20
C SER A 84 -13.08 -6.85 -7.61
N PHE A 85 -12.92 -6.58 -6.31
CA PHE A 85 -11.62 -6.69 -5.66
C PHE A 85 -11.07 -8.12 -5.68
N GLN A 86 -11.88 -9.10 -5.29
CA GLN A 86 -11.50 -10.51 -5.26
C GLN A 86 -11.19 -11.04 -6.68
N LEU A 87 -11.96 -10.63 -7.69
CA LEU A 87 -11.65 -10.90 -9.09
C LEU A 87 -10.30 -10.29 -9.48
N GLY A 88 -10.03 -9.04 -9.08
CA GLY A 88 -8.75 -8.38 -9.31
C GLY A 88 -7.58 -9.19 -8.74
N ARG A 89 -7.70 -9.72 -7.52
CA ARG A 89 -6.68 -10.60 -6.92
C ARG A 89 -6.47 -11.88 -7.73
N ALA A 90 -7.55 -12.53 -8.13
CA ALA A 90 -7.51 -13.74 -8.94
C ALA A 90 -6.87 -13.51 -10.32
N LEU A 91 -7.19 -12.39 -10.97
CA LEU A 91 -6.60 -11.97 -12.24
C LEU A 91 -5.11 -11.66 -12.09
N LEU A 92 -4.71 -11.00 -11.00
CA LEU A 92 -3.31 -10.70 -10.72
C LEU A 92 -2.51 -12.00 -10.54
N ALA A 93 -3.04 -12.96 -9.77
CA ALA A 93 -2.46 -14.28 -9.62
C ALA A 93 -2.41 -15.08 -10.94
N ALA A 94 -3.33 -14.81 -11.88
CA ALA A 94 -3.30 -15.37 -13.24
C ALA A 94 -2.33 -14.65 -14.18
N GLY A 95 -1.59 -13.64 -13.71
CA GLY A 95 -0.68 -12.83 -14.53
C GLY A 95 -1.37 -11.76 -15.39
N LYS A 96 -2.70 -11.60 -15.28
CA LYS A 96 -3.51 -10.66 -16.06
C LYS A 96 -3.53 -9.26 -15.41
N LYS A 97 -2.35 -8.65 -15.33
CA LYS A 97 -2.13 -7.42 -14.53
C LYS A 97 -3.03 -6.25 -14.93
N THR A 98 -3.27 -6.02 -16.22
CA THR A 98 -4.11 -4.90 -16.71
C THR A 98 -5.59 -5.09 -16.38
N GLU A 99 -6.08 -6.34 -16.48
CA GLU A 99 -7.45 -6.68 -16.07
C GLU A 99 -7.58 -6.52 -14.54
N ALA A 100 -6.59 -7.01 -13.78
CA ALA A 100 -6.57 -6.85 -12.32
C ALA A 100 -6.63 -5.38 -11.87
N ALA A 101 -5.80 -4.51 -12.44
CA ALA A 101 -5.80 -3.08 -12.13
C ALA A 101 -7.14 -2.41 -12.45
N THR A 102 -7.82 -2.86 -13.53
CA THR A 102 -9.17 -2.41 -13.87
C THR A 102 -10.18 -2.80 -12.79
N GLU A 103 -10.13 -4.05 -12.31
CA GLU A 103 -11.06 -4.53 -11.29
C GLU A 103 -10.80 -3.91 -9.91
N PHE A 104 -9.53 -3.72 -9.53
CA PHE A 104 -9.18 -2.96 -8.32
C PHE A 104 -9.71 -1.53 -8.38
N ARG A 105 -9.60 -0.86 -9.54
CA ARG A 105 -10.15 0.49 -9.73
C ARG A 105 -11.67 0.52 -9.60
N LYS A 106 -12.38 -0.44 -10.20
CA LYS A 106 -13.85 -0.55 -10.05
C LYS A 106 -14.25 -0.72 -8.58
N SER A 107 -13.59 -1.64 -7.87
CA SER A 107 -13.83 -1.88 -6.45
C SER A 107 -13.54 -0.65 -5.58
N ALA A 108 -12.39 -0.01 -5.82
CA ALA A 108 -11.97 1.21 -5.14
C ALA A 108 -12.95 2.37 -5.34
N GLN A 109 -13.36 2.63 -6.59
CA GLN A 109 -14.31 3.69 -6.93
C GLN A 109 -15.69 3.47 -6.33
N ALA A 110 -16.07 2.22 -6.08
CA ALA A 110 -17.27 1.85 -5.35
C ALA A 110 -17.10 1.82 -3.81
N GLY A 111 -15.98 2.35 -3.29
CA GLY A 111 -15.78 2.56 -1.86
C GLY A 111 -15.21 1.36 -1.09
N HIS A 112 -14.70 0.33 -1.77
CA HIS A 112 -14.06 -0.79 -1.09
C HIS A 112 -12.60 -0.49 -0.74
N ALA A 113 -12.27 -0.52 0.55
CA ALA A 113 -10.95 -0.16 1.06
C ALA A 113 -9.83 -1.06 0.52
N ALA A 114 -10.07 -2.37 0.45
CA ALA A 114 -9.08 -3.31 -0.08
C ALA A 114 -8.82 -3.11 -1.58
N GLY A 115 -9.84 -2.68 -2.34
CA GLY A 115 -9.69 -2.25 -3.73
C GLY A 115 -8.74 -1.06 -3.88
N TRP A 116 -8.82 -0.08 -2.98
CA TRP A 116 -7.86 1.04 -2.95
C TRP A 116 -6.44 0.57 -2.64
N ALA A 117 -6.24 -0.38 -1.73
CA ALA A 117 -4.90 -0.88 -1.39
C ALA A 117 -4.24 -1.56 -2.61
N TYR A 118 -4.95 -2.46 -3.28
CA TYR A 118 -4.40 -3.16 -4.44
C TYR A 118 -4.29 -2.28 -5.69
N LEU A 119 -5.11 -1.23 -5.81
CA LEU A 119 -4.87 -0.18 -6.80
C LEU A 119 -3.57 0.57 -6.50
N GLY A 120 -3.28 0.84 -5.21
CA GLY A 120 -2.02 1.37 -4.75
C GLY A 120 -0.83 0.49 -5.15
N ASP A 121 -0.92 -0.82 -4.92
CA ASP A 121 0.13 -1.77 -5.34
C ASP A 121 0.33 -1.76 -6.86
N ALA A 122 -0.76 -1.72 -7.62
CA ALA A 122 -0.67 -1.65 -9.07
C ALA A 122 0.01 -0.35 -9.55
N LEU A 123 -0.18 0.76 -8.85
CA LEU A 123 0.49 2.05 -9.12
C LEU A 123 1.93 2.08 -8.61
N GLN A 124 2.25 1.38 -7.51
CA GLN A 124 3.60 1.34 -6.96
C GLN A 124 4.53 0.42 -7.75
N PHE A 125 4.03 -0.76 -8.17
CA PHE A 125 4.82 -1.82 -8.81
C PHE A 125 4.56 -1.97 -10.32
N GLY A 126 3.75 -1.07 -10.89
CA GLY A 126 3.47 -1.05 -12.33
C GLY A 126 2.69 -2.27 -12.82
N HIS A 127 1.75 -2.78 -12.03
CA HIS A 127 0.96 -3.94 -12.42
C HIS A 127 -0.14 -3.53 -13.40
N GLY A 128 0.17 -3.69 -14.69
CA GLY A 128 -0.81 -3.47 -15.76
C GLY A 128 -1.12 -2.00 -16.04
N GLN A 129 -0.37 -1.09 -15.41
CA GLN A 129 -0.42 0.35 -15.59
C GLN A 129 0.96 0.96 -15.26
N PRO A 130 1.26 2.20 -15.70
CA PRO A 130 2.50 2.89 -15.34
C PRO A 130 2.66 3.08 -13.82
N ILE A 131 3.92 3.11 -13.37
CA ILE A 131 4.25 3.42 -11.98
C ILE A 131 3.92 4.90 -11.69
N ASP A 132 3.22 5.15 -10.57
CA ASP A 132 2.85 6.49 -10.10
C ASP A 132 2.76 6.47 -8.56
N TYR A 133 3.87 6.79 -7.90
CA TYR A 133 4.00 6.71 -6.44
C TYR A 133 3.11 7.71 -5.68
N GLU A 134 2.86 8.88 -6.28
CA GLU A 134 1.99 9.89 -5.69
C GLU A 134 0.56 9.36 -5.61
N LYS A 135 0.04 8.81 -6.73
CA LYS A 135 -1.28 8.17 -6.72
C LYS A 135 -1.30 6.89 -5.91
N ALA A 136 -0.21 6.13 -5.84
CA ALA A 136 -0.12 4.95 -4.98
C ALA A 136 -0.32 5.35 -3.51
N ARG A 137 0.38 6.39 -3.05
CA ARG A 137 0.23 6.94 -1.69
C ARG A 137 -1.20 7.41 -1.42
N GLU A 138 -1.81 8.14 -2.36
CA GLU A 138 -3.22 8.55 -2.22
C GLU A 138 -4.16 7.35 -2.10
N ALA A 139 -3.96 6.31 -2.92
CA ALA A 139 -4.75 5.09 -2.89
C ALA A 139 -4.60 4.36 -1.54
N TYR A 140 -3.37 4.19 -1.05
CA TYR A 140 -3.16 3.60 0.28
C TYR A 140 -3.76 4.45 1.41
N GLY A 141 -3.73 5.78 1.30
CA GLY A 141 -4.40 6.68 2.24
C GLY A 141 -5.90 6.38 2.33
N LYS A 142 -6.57 6.27 1.19
CA LYS A 142 -8.00 5.89 1.12
C LYS A 142 -8.26 4.49 1.67
N ALA A 143 -7.37 3.54 1.41
CA ALA A 143 -7.49 2.19 1.94
C ALA A 143 -7.36 2.15 3.47
N ARG A 144 -6.39 2.89 4.03
CA ARG A 144 -6.21 3.06 5.47
C ARG A 144 -7.45 3.66 6.12
N ASP A 145 -7.95 4.76 5.55
CA ASP A 145 -9.12 5.47 6.08
C ASP A 145 -10.40 4.62 5.97
N GLY A 146 -10.44 3.67 5.02
CA GLY A 146 -11.48 2.66 4.88
C GLY A 146 -11.30 1.39 5.74
N GLY A 147 -10.29 1.32 6.62
CA GLY A 147 -10.09 0.23 7.57
C GLY A 147 -9.25 -0.96 7.07
N PHE A 148 -8.58 -0.84 5.93
CA PHE A 148 -7.63 -1.88 5.49
C PHE A 148 -6.28 -1.69 6.21
N GLU A 149 -6.11 -2.33 7.36
CA GLU A 149 -5.01 -2.07 8.32
C GLU A 149 -3.61 -2.07 7.68
N ARG A 150 -3.34 -3.01 6.76
CA ARG A 150 -2.04 -3.12 6.08
C ARG A 150 -1.67 -1.87 5.28
N ALA A 151 -2.64 -1.06 4.86
CA ALA A 151 -2.38 0.16 4.10
C ALA A 151 -1.60 1.22 4.90
N ALA A 152 -1.68 1.21 6.25
CA ALA A 152 -0.91 2.15 7.07
C ALA A 152 0.61 1.98 6.88
N GLU A 153 1.08 0.73 6.79
CA GLU A 153 2.49 0.42 6.54
C GLU A 153 2.93 0.90 5.14
N LEU A 154 2.07 0.72 4.12
CA LEU A 154 2.34 1.14 2.74
C LEU A 154 2.39 2.67 2.59
N VAL A 155 1.48 3.40 3.24
CA VAL A 155 1.54 4.87 3.34
C VAL A 155 2.85 5.29 4.00
N SER A 156 3.24 4.61 5.07
CA SER A 156 4.47 4.91 5.82
C SER A 156 5.71 4.78 4.92
N GLN A 157 5.80 3.73 4.11
CA GLN A 157 6.92 3.48 3.20
C GLN A 157 7.05 4.57 2.11
N LEU A 158 5.93 5.11 1.63
CA LEU A 158 5.89 6.14 0.60
C LEU A 158 6.01 7.58 1.15
N ASN A 159 6.17 7.74 2.46
CA ASN A 159 6.31 9.04 3.11
C ASN A 159 7.71 9.23 3.70
N PHE A 160 8.40 10.28 3.25
CA PHE A 160 9.58 10.79 3.93
C PHE A 160 9.17 11.63 5.14
N LEU A 161 9.61 11.23 6.34
CA LEU A 161 9.35 11.95 7.59
C LEU A 161 10.67 12.54 8.11
N PRO A 162 10.90 13.86 7.96
CA PRO A 162 12.20 14.47 8.28
C PRO A 162 12.55 14.39 9.77
N ASP A 163 11.55 14.47 10.66
CA ASP A 163 11.75 14.55 12.12
C ASP A 163 12.23 13.22 12.74
N MET A 164 12.29 12.14 11.96
CA MET A 164 12.83 10.86 12.45
C MET A 164 14.36 10.82 12.45
N TYR A 165 15.02 11.71 11.71
CA TYR A 165 16.46 11.73 11.58
C TYR A 165 17.08 12.67 12.62
N ALA A 166 18.23 12.28 13.15
CA ALA A 166 18.86 13.00 14.25
C ALA A 166 19.23 14.45 13.88
N ILE A 167 19.50 14.71 12.59
CA ILE A 167 19.79 16.04 12.07
C ILE A 167 19.10 16.29 10.72
N GLY A 168 18.94 17.57 10.37
CA GLY A 168 18.20 18.00 9.17
C GLY A 168 18.86 17.69 7.81
N ILE A 169 20.01 17.02 7.78
CA ILE A 169 20.73 16.71 6.53
C ILE A 169 19.91 15.77 5.64
N MET A 170 19.26 14.75 6.20
CA MET A 170 18.39 13.86 5.42
C MET A 170 17.25 14.62 4.77
N ALA A 171 16.67 15.60 5.46
CA ALA A 171 15.62 16.45 4.91
C ALA A 171 16.14 17.31 3.75
N GLN A 172 17.35 17.87 3.89
CA GLN A 172 18.00 18.67 2.84
C GLN A 172 18.38 17.81 1.62
N LEU A 173 18.87 16.59 1.83
CA LEU A 173 19.08 15.63 0.75
C LEU A 173 17.75 15.26 0.08
N TYR A 174 16.69 15.02 0.85
CA TYR A 174 15.39 14.71 0.26
C TYR A 174 14.82 15.89 -0.54
N SER A 175 14.90 17.12 -0.04
CA SER A 175 14.40 18.32 -0.72
C SER A 175 15.33 18.86 -1.81
N ARG A 176 16.53 18.28 -1.97
CA ARG A 176 17.61 18.77 -2.83
C ARG A 176 18.08 20.19 -2.49
N ASP A 177 17.98 20.59 -1.22
CA ASP A 177 18.57 21.85 -0.73
C ASP A 177 20.05 21.66 -0.39
N PHE A 178 20.87 21.54 -1.44
CA PHE A 178 22.31 21.34 -1.33
C PHE A 178 23.04 22.56 -0.81
N SER A 179 22.45 23.75 -0.97
CA SER A 179 23.04 25.02 -0.54
C SER A 179 23.25 25.06 0.98
N ALA A 180 22.28 24.54 1.74
CA ALA A 180 22.35 24.48 3.19
C ALA A 180 23.45 23.52 3.67
N ILE A 181 23.58 22.35 3.03
CA ILE A 181 24.64 21.38 3.34
C ILE A 181 26.01 21.98 3.00
N ALA A 182 26.16 22.54 1.79
CA ALA A 182 27.42 23.06 1.28
C ALA A 182 27.93 24.25 2.11
N THR A 183 27.04 25.14 2.54
CA THR A 183 27.39 26.30 3.38
C THR A 183 28.01 25.86 4.69
N ILE A 184 27.38 24.90 5.38
CA ILE A 184 27.90 24.39 6.65
C ILE A 184 29.21 23.63 6.40
N ALA A 185 29.30 22.85 5.32
CA ALA A 185 30.47 22.04 5.00
C ALA A 185 31.70 22.85 4.53
N ARG A 186 31.57 24.12 4.16
CA ARG A 186 32.71 24.96 3.75
C ARG A 186 33.20 25.86 4.87
N GLU A 187 32.31 26.62 5.47
CA GLU A 187 32.67 27.86 6.18
C GLU A 187 32.30 27.82 7.68
N SER A 188 31.56 26.80 8.13
CA SER A 188 31.15 26.70 9.52
C SER A 188 32.25 26.12 10.42
N ASN A 189 32.26 26.55 11.68
CA ASN A 189 32.97 25.84 12.76
C ASN A 189 32.52 24.36 12.92
N ARG A 190 31.37 23.99 12.35
CA ARG A 190 30.83 22.62 12.32
C ARG A 190 31.16 21.87 11.02
N LYS A 191 31.95 22.44 10.11
CA LYS A 191 32.18 21.86 8.77
C LYS A 191 32.60 20.39 8.82
N TRP A 192 33.48 20.03 9.75
CA TRP A 192 33.98 18.67 9.92
C TRP A 192 32.92 17.70 10.45
N LEU A 193 32.00 18.20 11.29
CA LEU A 193 30.89 17.41 11.82
C LEU A 193 29.90 17.06 10.71
N THR A 194 29.51 18.05 9.90
CA THR A 194 28.61 17.84 8.76
C THR A 194 29.25 16.93 7.70
N ARG A 195 30.55 17.14 7.41
CA ARG A 195 31.27 16.28 6.47
C ARG A 195 31.35 14.84 6.95
N ALA A 196 31.65 14.63 8.24
CA ALA A 196 31.71 13.30 8.84
C ALA A 196 30.35 12.58 8.85
N TYR A 197 29.27 13.30 9.18
CA TYR A 197 27.91 12.76 9.11
C TYR A 197 27.56 12.32 7.68
N VAL A 198 27.68 13.23 6.70
CA VAL A 198 27.29 12.93 5.31
C VAL A 198 28.14 11.78 4.77
N PHE A 199 29.45 11.79 5.04
CA PHE A 199 30.34 10.73 4.62
C PHE A 199 29.93 9.36 5.19
N SER A 200 29.71 9.27 6.50
CA SER A 200 29.38 8.01 7.17
C SER A 200 27.98 7.52 6.80
N LEU A 201 27.02 8.44 6.65
CA LEU A 201 25.69 8.16 6.09
C LEU A 201 25.83 7.50 4.71
N VAL A 202 26.52 8.14 3.77
CA VAL A 202 26.65 7.65 2.39
C VAL A 202 27.44 6.34 2.35
N GLN A 203 28.53 6.21 3.11
CA GLN A 203 29.28 4.95 3.20
C GLN A 203 28.40 3.81 3.72
N LYS A 204 27.59 4.07 4.76
CA LYS A 204 26.68 3.05 5.29
C LYS A 204 25.62 2.65 4.27
N LEU A 205 25.08 3.60 3.51
CA LEU A 205 24.14 3.30 2.43
C LEU A 205 24.81 2.47 1.32
N VAL A 206 25.99 2.87 0.85
CA VAL A 206 26.76 2.15 -0.19
C VAL A 206 27.14 0.73 0.27
N GLY A 207 27.39 0.52 1.56
CA GLY A 207 27.71 -0.79 2.11
C GLY A 207 26.52 -1.76 2.20
N GLU A 208 25.28 -1.25 2.12
CA GLU A 208 24.05 -2.04 2.29
C GLU A 208 23.22 -2.13 1.00
N CYS A 209 23.40 -1.17 0.08
CA CYS A 209 22.62 -1.05 -1.14
C CYS A 209 23.50 -0.88 -2.37
N ASP A 210 23.06 -1.49 -3.47
CA ASP A 210 23.65 -1.25 -4.79
C ASP A 210 23.26 0.14 -5.33
N GLU A 211 24.15 0.74 -6.10
CA GLU A 211 23.89 1.96 -6.90
C GLU A 211 23.45 3.21 -6.11
N VAL A 212 23.98 3.42 -4.90
CA VAL A 212 23.70 4.64 -4.11
C VAL A 212 24.34 5.89 -4.72
N ILE A 213 25.57 5.76 -5.21
CA ILE A 213 26.30 6.81 -5.93
C ILE A 213 27.03 6.18 -7.12
N ALA A 214 27.24 6.94 -8.20
CA ALA A 214 27.99 6.48 -9.35
C ALA A 214 29.46 6.22 -8.96
N PRO A 215 30.16 5.28 -9.63
CA PRO A 215 31.60 5.03 -9.38
C PRO A 215 32.46 6.30 -9.50
N THR A 216 32.09 7.21 -10.40
CA THR A 216 32.75 8.52 -10.58
C THR A 216 32.56 9.48 -9.41
N ARG A 217 31.58 9.25 -8.53
CA ARG A 217 31.34 10.03 -7.31
C ARG A 217 32.05 9.51 -6.07
N ILE A 218 32.67 8.34 -6.13
CA ILE A 218 33.42 7.82 -4.98
C ILE A 218 34.53 8.80 -4.60
N VAL A 219 35.34 9.26 -5.56
CA VAL A 219 36.40 10.24 -5.28
C VAL A 219 35.81 11.56 -4.74
N ALA A 220 34.68 12.02 -5.28
CA ALA A 220 34.02 13.23 -4.80
C ALA A 220 33.56 13.10 -3.34
N LEU A 221 33.06 11.94 -2.92
CA LEU A 221 32.69 11.67 -1.53
C LEU A 221 33.90 11.76 -0.59
N TYR A 222 35.04 11.18 -0.97
CA TYR A 222 36.27 11.27 -0.18
C TYR A 222 36.86 12.69 -0.18
N THR A 223 36.83 13.39 -1.30
CA THR A 223 37.24 14.81 -1.37
C THR A 223 36.34 15.68 -0.51
N PHE A 224 35.03 15.45 -0.52
CA PHE A 224 34.10 16.12 0.38
C PHE A 224 34.46 15.87 1.86
N ARG A 225 34.88 14.66 2.23
CA ARG A 225 35.26 14.34 3.61
C ARG A 225 36.63 14.88 4.03
N TYR A 226 37.62 14.80 3.15
CA TYR A 226 39.04 14.97 3.47
C TYR A 226 39.73 16.14 2.74
N GLY A 227 38.99 16.94 1.96
CA GLY A 227 39.48 18.19 1.37
C GLY A 227 39.56 19.34 2.37
N GLY A 228 40.05 20.50 1.92
CA GLY A 228 39.75 21.79 2.55
C GLY A 228 40.49 22.07 3.85
N GLY A 229 41.75 21.61 3.93
CA GLY A 229 42.60 21.76 5.11
C GLY A 229 42.33 20.73 6.21
N TRP A 230 41.79 19.56 5.85
CA TRP A 230 41.66 18.43 6.77
C TRP A 230 43.04 17.97 7.29
N SER A 231 43.05 17.47 8.53
CA SER A 231 44.22 16.83 9.16
C SER A 231 43.78 15.64 10.01
N GLY A 232 44.70 14.72 10.31
CA GLY A 232 44.40 13.58 11.19
C GLY A 232 43.93 13.98 12.59
N GLU A 233 44.36 15.15 13.09
CA GLU A 233 43.87 15.72 14.37
C GLU A 233 42.39 16.09 14.33
N THR A 234 41.85 16.40 13.15
CA THR A 234 40.42 16.64 12.95
C THR A 234 39.62 15.39 13.31
N ASP A 235 40.09 14.21 12.89
CA ASP A 235 39.41 12.94 13.13
C ASP A 235 39.58 12.44 14.57
N ALA A 236 40.59 12.93 15.29
CA ALA A 236 40.78 12.65 16.71
C ALA A 236 39.73 13.33 17.60
N GLN A 237 38.94 14.28 17.07
CA GLN A 237 37.90 14.96 17.84
C GLN A 237 36.70 14.04 18.09
N THR A 238 36.33 13.84 19.36
CA THR A 238 35.17 13.03 19.76
C THR A 238 33.87 13.46 19.06
N SER A 239 33.69 14.76 18.82
CA SER A 239 32.52 15.30 18.11
C SER A 239 32.40 14.77 16.67
N VAL A 240 33.53 14.60 15.96
CA VAL A 240 33.56 14.03 14.61
C VAL A 240 33.15 12.55 14.65
N GLY A 241 33.64 11.81 15.64
CA GLY A 241 33.23 10.42 15.87
C GLY A 241 31.73 10.28 16.17
N ILE A 242 31.17 11.17 17.01
CA ILE A 242 29.74 11.22 17.32
C ILE A 242 28.92 11.44 16.04
N PHE A 243 29.28 12.44 15.23
CA PHE A 243 28.53 12.75 13.99
C PHE A 243 28.65 11.64 12.94
N SER A 244 29.77 10.92 12.90
CA SER A 244 29.91 9.73 12.06
C SER A 244 28.92 8.63 12.49
N ALA A 245 28.87 8.32 13.79
CA ALA A 245 27.93 7.34 14.34
C ALA A 245 26.46 7.74 14.13
N VAL A 246 26.16 9.03 14.23
CA VAL A 246 24.82 9.59 13.96
C VAL A 246 24.45 9.42 12.47
N GLY A 247 25.39 9.65 11.55
CA GLY A 247 25.19 9.38 10.12
C GLY A 247 24.88 7.90 9.83
N GLU A 248 25.63 6.99 10.43
CA GLU A 248 25.35 5.55 10.29
C GLU A 248 24.03 5.12 10.92
N HIS A 249 23.61 5.77 12.01
CA HIS A 249 22.32 5.53 12.65
C HIS A 249 21.17 5.95 11.73
N ASP A 250 21.23 7.17 11.20
CA ASP A 250 20.21 7.70 10.29
C ASP A 250 20.14 6.87 8.99
N ALA A 251 21.28 6.40 8.44
CA ALA A 251 21.30 5.48 7.29
C ALA A 251 20.56 4.17 7.60
N ARG A 252 20.81 3.55 8.76
CA ARG A 252 20.13 2.30 9.16
C ARG A 252 18.63 2.52 9.34
N LEU A 253 18.24 3.62 9.98
CA LEU A 253 16.82 3.97 10.16
C LEU A 253 16.14 4.21 8.81
N PHE A 254 16.81 4.93 7.90
CA PHE A 254 16.36 5.19 6.55
C PHE A 254 16.11 3.90 5.77
N LEU A 255 17.10 2.99 5.73
CA LEU A 255 16.98 1.72 5.01
C LEU A 255 15.96 0.77 5.63
N LYS A 256 15.84 0.75 6.97
CA LYS A 256 14.81 -0.04 7.64
C LYS A 256 13.40 0.36 7.19
N ARG A 257 13.18 1.65 6.91
CA ARG A 257 11.86 2.18 6.52
C ARG A 257 11.61 2.10 5.03
N HIS A 258 12.60 2.45 4.22
CA HIS A 258 12.41 2.66 2.79
C HIS A 258 12.99 1.53 1.93
N GLY A 259 13.85 0.67 2.49
CA GLY A 259 14.59 -0.34 1.73
C GLY A 259 15.53 0.27 0.69
N CYS A 260 16.36 -0.55 0.04
CA CYS A 260 17.25 -0.07 -1.03
C CYS A 260 16.48 0.28 -2.31
N ASP A 261 15.38 -0.44 -2.57
CA ASP A 261 14.59 -0.34 -3.80
C ASP A 261 13.34 0.53 -3.67
N GLY A 262 13.09 1.12 -2.49
CA GLY A 262 11.97 2.04 -2.30
C GLY A 262 12.16 3.37 -3.02
N VAL A 263 11.06 3.99 -3.43
CA VAL A 263 11.08 5.27 -4.16
C VAL A 263 11.80 6.38 -3.40
N ILE A 264 11.56 6.48 -2.09
CA ILE A 264 12.19 7.49 -1.24
C ILE A 264 13.71 7.25 -1.18
N ALA A 265 14.15 5.99 -1.11
CA ALA A 265 15.55 5.62 -1.15
C ALA A 265 16.21 5.98 -2.48
N LYS A 266 15.63 5.55 -3.60
CA LYS A 266 16.15 5.88 -4.94
C LYS A 266 16.19 7.39 -5.19
N HIS A 267 15.20 8.15 -4.71
CA HIS A 267 15.21 9.61 -4.77
C HIS A 267 16.35 10.22 -3.96
N VAL A 268 16.55 9.78 -2.72
CA VAL A 268 17.64 10.25 -1.86
C VAL A 268 19.01 9.85 -2.43
N PHE A 269 19.17 8.64 -2.99
CA PHE A 269 20.41 8.20 -3.63
C PHE A 269 20.75 9.08 -4.84
N SER A 270 19.79 9.31 -5.73
CA SER A 270 19.95 10.25 -6.85
C SER A 270 20.29 11.66 -6.38
N SER A 271 19.70 12.09 -5.26
CA SER A 271 19.98 13.37 -4.65
C SER A 271 21.41 13.46 -4.10
N ILE A 272 21.88 12.42 -3.39
CA ILE A 272 23.25 12.31 -2.91
C ILE A 272 24.24 12.37 -4.08
N ASP A 273 23.98 11.62 -5.15
CA ASP A 273 24.83 11.63 -6.35
C ASP A 273 24.93 13.03 -6.97
N SER A 274 23.80 13.73 -7.06
CA SER A 274 23.72 15.12 -7.55
C SER A 274 24.46 16.10 -6.64
N PHE A 275 24.26 15.98 -5.32
CA PHE A 275 24.98 16.78 -4.33
C PHE A 275 26.50 16.64 -4.49
N LEU A 276 27.01 15.41 -4.61
CA LEU A 276 28.44 15.14 -4.79
C LEU A 276 28.96 15.60 -6.16
N ALA A 277 28.10 15.67 -7.18
CA ALA A 277 28.44 16.24 -8.48
C ALA A 277 28.65 17.75 -8.42
N GLU A 278 27.83 18.43 -7.63
CA GLU A 278 27.79 19.90 -7.53
C GLU A 278 28.75 20.45 -6.47
N PHE A 279 29.07 19.65 -5.45
CA PHE A 279 29.97 20.07 -4.39
C PHE A 279 31.39 20.27 -4.92
N LYS A 280 31.80 21.54 -4.95
CA LYS A 280 33.18 21.95 -5.20
C LYS A 280 33.76 22.54 -3.92
N GLU A 281 34.98 22.14 -3.60
CA GLU A 281 35.80 22.89 -2.68
C GLU A 281 36.18 24.23 -3.30
N THR A 282 36.10 25.27 -2.49
CA THR A 282 36.53 26.64 -2.81
C THR A 282 38.00 26.80 -2.48
#